data_AF-A0A841RG63-F1
#
_entry.id   AF-A0A841RG63-F1
#
_cell.length_a   1.000
_cell.length_b   1.000
_cell.length_c   1.000
_cell.angle_alpha   90.00
_cell.angle_beta   90.00
_cell.angle_gamma   90.00
#
_symmetry.space_group_name_H-M   'P 1'
#
loop_
_entity.id
_entity.type
_entity.pdbx_description
1 polymer ?
#
loop_
_entity_poly.entity_id
_entity_poly.type
_entity_poly.pdbx_seq_one_letter_code
_entity_poly.pdbx_strand_id
1 'polypeptide(L)'
;MEKKIRRRFYIIPALYILMTGFFFFMHYTQQLSFSRAIGNIELTGKATKGTPVRPSEIKKLNMFVNGMSFLFNSRKVLTIETADGITHKSILTNYEEGENSFTLFFDNEIRLEFSTDFADNKISVRADLPETVPPITSLSLPFKEDRGFALGYTEEDNTPVISNGETNFFLAMTNEYVVDSQNDFIKIAVPDNNPVTLVIQETLVSKGRTAEKWYEQNSEDLSSEYSEAVSTFVNNAFFGWNSRFNSKTGMWTDAEGEQQFNETTARSYLSESLTRGSYRTSASLIRTASVALENELTAWSAPYIGNIVVETRDLISDQNLERREIIAQLDAENQAILSRENLLDFMRSNRLENQIDKVLTMSSSILDSDSLGRTITKLQIINSVYNDYPDRDYDAFIIDTVEQHILPSVNWLDEGLFLDEEGQVNVESSFRAGRELLRSGNLLDNDFYRTVGMKMIISILSRAGESAFIPAFLITEDNRISSESGTILPEDFYYDLTENPYYVRQEPLDEILGAGSWILTSASSQTIQKSTRETIVTINFPKGSIHHFAIKGVKPFVRIYMHGMKWNSDPNFQRYSDGWVYDKATETLYVKLKHRVDNERLSILYYNPDLETTPATNGEMVETSPAASEESSQ
;
A
#
# COMPACT_ATOMS: atom_id res chain seq x y z
N MET A 1 87.66 33.79 53.55
CA MET A 1 87.77 32.36 53.18
C MET A 1 86.78 32.08 52.06
N GLU A 2 87.11 32.47 50.83
CA GLU A 2 86.23 32.27 49.66
C GLU A 2 86.42 30.86 49.10
N LYS A 3 85.48 29.96 49.39
CA LYS A 3 85.42 28.65 48.75
C LYS A 3 84.99 28.83 47.29
N LYS A 4 85.93 28.77 46.36
CA LYS A 4 85.63 28.61 44.92
C LYS A 4 84.87 27.29 44.71
N ILE A 5 83.55 27.38 44.63
CA ILE A 5 82.67 26.26 44.27
C ILE A 5 83.03 25.84 42.84
N ARG A 6 83.47 24.58 42.66
CA ARG A 6 83.84 24.02 41.35
C ARG A 6 82.65 24.12 40.40
N ARG A 7 82.85 24.65 39.17
CA ARG A 7 81.83 24.81 38.09
C ARG A 7 80.87 23.61 37.92
N ARG A 8 81.31 22.38 38.21
CA ARG A 8 80.49 21.16 38.19
C ARG A 8 79.26 21.20 39.12
N PHE A 9 79.30 21.96 40.21
CA PHE A 9 78.17 22.13 41.13
C PHE A 9 77.03 23.01 40.59
N TYR A 10 77.27 23.80 39.53
CA TYR A 10 76.22 24.58 38.86
C TYR A 10 75.65 23.87 37.64
N ILE A 11 76.41 22.94 37.04
CA ILE A 11 75.99 22.19 35.85
C ILE A 11 74.87 21.19 36.21
N ILE A 12 74.99 20.50 37.35
CA ILE A 12 73.99 19.50 37.76
C ILE A 12 72.62 20.14 38.04
N PRO A 13 72.49 21.22 38.85
CA PRO A 13 71.21 21.89 39.06
C PRO A 13 70.62 22.50 37.79
N ALA A 14 71.45 23.08 36.92
CA ALA A 14 70.99 23.63 35.64
C ALA A 14 70.41 22.54 34.73
N LEU A 15 71.05 21.37 34.68
CA LEU A 15 70.56 20.22 33.93
C LEU A 15 69.24 19.69 34.50
N TYR A 16 69.09 19.64 35.83
CA TYR A 16 67.83 19.27 36.48
C TYR A 16 66.69 20.26 36.20
N ILE A 17 66.96 21.57 36.18
CA ILE A 17 65.97 22.59 35.82
C ILE A 17 65.55 22.43 34.35
N LEU A 18 66.52 22.20 33.45
CA LEU A 18 66.25 22.01 32.03
C LEU A 18 65.46 20.72 31.78
N MET A 19 65.79 19.64 32.47
CA MET A 19 65.07 18.36 32.38
C MET A 19 63.66 18.46 32.98
N THR A 20 63.50 19.15 34.11
CA THR A 20 62.18 19.42 34.70
C THR A 20 61.33 20.30 33.79
N GLY A 21 61.92 21.34 33.20
CA GLY A 21 61.27 22.18 32.19
C GLY A 21 60.88 21.38 30.94
N PHE A 22 61.72 20.45 30.50
CA PHE A 22 61.43 19.54 29.39
C PHE A 22 60.30 18.56 29.72
N PHE A 23 60.29 17.97 30.92
CA PHE A 23 59.21 17.08 31.37
C PHE A 23 57.90 17.82 31.60
N PHE A 24 57.93 19.04 32.14
CA PHE A 24 56.78 19.93 32.18
C PHE A 24 56.29 20.19 30.75
N PHE A 25 57.15 20.65 29.84
CA PHE A 25 56.79 20.90 28.45
C PHE A 25 56.17 19.67 27.77
N MET A 26 56.75 18.48 27.95
CA MET A 26 56.23 17.20 27.46
C MET A 26 54.88 16.84 28.09
N HIS A 27 54.70 17.04 29.40
CA HIS A 27 53.45 16.73 30.10
C HIS A 27 52.30 17.65 29.65
N TYR A 28 52.60 18.94 29.38
CA TYR A 28 51.62 19.92 28.89
C TYR A 28 51.38 19.89 27.37
N THR A 29 52.25 19.22 26.60
CA THR A 29 52.04 18.98 25.17
C THR A 29 51.36 17.63 24.86
N GLN A 30 51.00 16.85 25.88
CA GLN A 30 50.22 15.62 25.69
C GLN A 30 48.85 15.93 25.07
N GLN A 31 48.67 15.49 23.83
CA GLN A 31 47.42 15.55 23.10
C GLN A 31 46.56 14.35 23.48
N LEU A 32 45.33 14.58 23.91
CA LEU A 32 44.34 13.54 24.18
C LEU A 32 43.56 13.32 22.89
N SER A 33 43.57 12.09 22.38
CA SER A 33 42.67 11.70 21.29
C SER A 33 41.29 11.33 21.85
N PHE A 34 40.24 11.70 21.13
CA PHE A 34 38.87 11.29 21.42
C PHE A 34 38.21 10.78 20.13
N SER A 35 37.26 9.86 20.30
CA SER A 35 36.38 9.33 19.26
C SER A 35 35.00 9.08 19.89
N ARG A 36 33.95 9.50 19.19
CA ARG A 36 32.53 9.37 19.54
C ARG A 36 31.75 9.07 18.27
N ALA A 37 30.65 8.36 18.39
CA ALA A 37 29.76 8.08 17.26
C ALA A 37 28.31 8.11 17.71
N ILE A 38 27.44 8.72 16.90
CA ILE A 38 25.98 8.71 17.04
C ILE A 38 25.43 8.41 15.65
N GLY A 39 24.76 7.26 15.49
CA GLY A 39 24.30 6.78 14.18
C GLY A 39 25.43 6.74 13.15
N ASN A 40 25.22 7.40 12.01
CA ASN A 40 26.18 7.48 10.91
C ASN A 40 27.12 8.70 11.01
N ILE A 41 27.15 9.38 12.17
CA ILE A 41 28.06 10.49 12.45
C ILE A 41 29.18 10.01 13.37
N GLU A 42 30.43 10.01 12.88
CA GLU A 42 31.62 9.70 13.70
C GLU A 42 32.47 10.97 13.92
N LEU A 43 32.64 11.35 15.18
CA LEU A 43 33.45 12.48 15.61
C LEU A 43 34.78 12.00 16.19
N THR A 44 35.89 12.36 15.56
CA THR A 44 37.25 12.04 16.04
C THR A 44 38.11 13.29 16.18
N GLY A 45 39.02 13.32 17.14
CA GLY A 45 39.84 14.53 17.30
C GLY A 45 40.97 14.42 18.30
N LYS A 46 41.70 15.53 18.43
CA LYS A 46 42.79 15.73 19.39
C LYS A 46 42.61 17.05 20.11
N ALA A 47 42.61 17.03 21.44
CA ALA A 47 42.57 18.21 22.28
C ALA A 47 43.80 18.29 23.21
N THR A 48 44.15 19.50 23.66
CA THR A 48 45.15 19.68 24.71
C THR A 48 44.52 19.40 26.07
N LYS A 49 45.26 18.72 26.96
CA LYS A 49 44.80 18.52 28.34
C LYS A 49 44.58 19.87 29.04
N GLY A 50 43.34 20.16 29.43
CA GLY A 50 42.98 21.39 30.14
C GLY A 50 43.57 21.47 31.55
N THR A 51 43.71 22.68 32.06
CA THR A 51 44.15 23.03 33.42
C THR A 51 43.19 24.05 34.04
N PRO A 52 43.20 24.27 35.36
CA PRO A 52 42.33 25.29 36.00
C PRO A 52 42.52 26.72 35.47
N VAL A 53 43.65 27.01 34.81
CA VAL A 53 43.99 28.34 34.28
C VAL A 53 43.86 28.41 32.76
N ARG A 54 43.85 27.27 32.05
CA ARG A 54 43.72 27.19 30.59
C ARG A 54 42.80 26.03 30.21
N PRO A 55 41.62 26.28 29.64
CA PRO A 55 40.70 25.23 29.24
C PRO A 55 41.31 24.33 28.16
N SER A 56 40.72 23.14 28.00
CA SER A 56 41.07 22.23 26.90
C SER A 56 40.82 22.91 25.56
N GLU A 57 41.77 22.83 24.63
CA GLU A 57 41.70 23.45 23.32
C GLU A 57 41.72 22.36 22.25
N ILE A 58 40.73 22.36 21.36
CA ILE A 58 40.64 21.39 20.27
C ILE A 58 41.67 21.77 19.20
N LYS A 59 42.63 20.88 18.92
CA LYS A 59 43.68 21.11 17.91
C LYS A 59 43.31 20.56 16.53
N LYS A 60 42.56 19.48 16.52
CA LYS A 60 42.04 18.83 15.31
C LYS A 60 40.73 18.16 15.65
N LEU A 61 39.71 18.35 14.82
CA LEU A 61 38.47 17.60 14.86
C LEU A 61 38.13 17.16 13.44
N ASN A 62 37.69 15.92 13.28
CA ASN A 62 37.19 15.38 12.04
C ASN A 62 35.82 14.78 12.29
N MET A 63 34.82 15.24 11.55
CA MET A 63 33.48 14.68 11.55
C MET A 63 33.31 13.85 10.28
N PHE A 64 33.07 12.55 10.42
CA PHE A 64 32.71 11.67 9.31
C PHE A 64 31.21 11.50 9.27
N VAL A 65 30.63 11.69 8.09
CA VAL A 65 29.21 11.77 7.86
C VAL A 65 28.94 11.21 6.46
N ASN A 66 28.29 10.05 6.34
CA ASN A 66 27.78 9.52 5.06
C ASN A 66 28.74 9.72 3.86
N GLY A 67 29.96 9.16 3.95
CA GLY A 67 30.98 9.25 2.91
C GLY A 67 31.74 10.59 2.80
N MET A 68 31.42 11.58 3.64
CA MET A 68 32.11 12.86 3.75
C MET A 68 32.89 13.02 5.06
N SER A 69 33.91 13.87 5.03
CA SER A 69 34.78 14.20 6.16
C SER A 69 34.93 15.71 6.31
N PHE A 70 34.37 16.27 7.39
CA PHE A 70 34.53 17.69 7.75
C PHE A 70 35.72 17.86 8.71
N LEU A 71 36.83 18.37 8.18
CA LEU A 71 38.09 18.51 8.91
C LEU A 71 38.31 19.94 9.41
N PHE A 72 38.35 20.11 10.73
CA PHE A 72 38.64 21.39 11.39
C PHE A 72 40.01 21.37 12.08
N ASN A 73 40.89 22.30 11.71
CA ASN A 73 42.19 22.53 12.34
C ASN A 73 42.70 23.96 12.05
N SER A 74 43.93 24.30 12.47
CA SER A 74 44.48 25.65 12.27
C SER A 74 44.65 26.10 10.80
N ARG A 75 44.52 25.19 9.83
CA ARG A 75 44.61 25.47 8.38
C ARG A 75 43.25 25.37 7.66
N LYS A 76 42.43 24.38 8.03
CA LYS A 76 41.07 24.17 7.50
C LYS A 76 40.07 24.65 8.56
N VAL A 77 39.58 25.87 8.38
CA VAL A 77 38.68 26.56 9.30
C VAL A 77 37.39 26.91 8.56
N LEU A 78 36.32 27.14 9.31
CA LEU A 78 35.10 27.73 8.76
C LEU A 78 35.42 29.17 8.33
N THR A 79 34.83 29.64 7.24
CA THR A 79 34.96 31.05 6.84
C THR A 79 33.61 31.64 6.50
N ILE A 80 33.40 32.90 6.85
CA ILE A 80 32.21 33.67 6.49
C ILE A 80 32.63 34.88 5.67
N GLU A 81 31.80 35.30 4.73
CA GLU A 81 31.97 36.53 3.95
C GLU A 81 30.82 37.48 4.29
N THR A 82 31.14 38.76 4.56
CA THR A 82 30.15 39.81 4.84
C THR A 82 29.82 40.63 3.59
N ALA A 83 28.74 41.41 3.61
CA ALA A 83 28.26 42.18 2.45
C ALA A 83 29.24 43.24 1.92
N ASP A 84 30.25 43.61 2.69
CA ASP A 84 31.37 44.47 2.28
C ASP A 84 32.53 43.71 1.60
N GLY A 85 32.40 42.39 1.44
CA GLY A 85 33.39 41.51 0.80
C GLY A 85 34.53 41.09 1.71
N ILE A 86 34.42 41.29 3.03
CA ILE A 86 35.44 40.86 3.98
C ILE A 86 35.21 39.40 4.38
N THR A 87 36.29 38.60 4.33
CA THR A 87 36.26 37.20 4.79
C THR A 87 36.79 37.08 6.22
N HIS A 88 35.98 36.53 7.12
CA HIS A 88 36.39 36.21 8.49
C HIS A 88 36.63 34.70 8.64
N LYS A 89 37.72 34.35 9.31
CA LYS A 89 38.03 32.96 9.69
C LYS A 89 37.43 32.66 11.05
N SER A 90 36.80 31.50 11.17
CA SER A 90 36.18 31.05 12.40
C SER A 90 36.74 29.72 12.87
N ILE A 91 37.29 29.72 14.08
CA ILE A 91 38.05 28.62 14.67
C ILE A 91 37.14 27.85 15.64
N LEU A 92 37.17 26.52 15.52
CA LEU A 92 36.46 25.62 16.44
C LEU A 92 36.99 25.78 17.87
N THR A 93 36.08 26.08 18.81
CA THR A 93 36.41 26.29 20.22
C THR A 93 35.96 25.11 21.09
N ASN A 94 34.77 24.56 20.83
CA ASN A 94 34.19 23.49 21.63
C ASN A 94 33.25 22.59 20.80
N TYR A 95 32.84 21.46 21.37
CA TYR A 95 31.72 20.66 20.88
C TYR A 95 30.85 20.14 22.04
N GLU A 96 29.58 19.89 21.77
CA GLU A 96 28.64 19.23 22.69
C GLU A 96 27.98 18.03 21.99
N GLU A 97 27.68 17.01 22.78
CA GLU A 97 27.03 15.77 22.37
C GLU A 97 25.59 15.79 22.92
N GLY A 98 24.62 15.71 22.00
CA GLY A 98 23.19 15.61 22.31
C GLY A 98 22.69 14.17 22.25
N GLU A 99 21.37 13.98 22.23
CA GLU A 99 20.76 12.65 22.11
C GLU A 99 21.01 12.05 20.72
N ASN A 100 20.73 12.82 19.66
CA ASN A 100 20.87 12.43 18.26
C ASN A 100 21.72 13.42 17.44
N SER A 101 22.53 14.24 18.09
CA SER A 101 23.31 15.28 17.41
C SER A 101 24.67 15.59 18.04
N PHE A 102 25.57 16.15 17.23
CA PHE A 102 26.78 16.83 17.69
C PHE A 102 26.71 18.30 17.31
N THR A 103 26.87 19.19 18.29
CA THR A 103 26.95 20.64 18.05
C THR A 103 28.39 21.12 18.17
N LEU A 104 28.92 21.73 17.11
CA LEU A 104 30.24 22.35 17.07
C LEU A 104 30.11 23.86 17.30
N PHE A 105 30.92 24.39 18.21
CA PHE A 105 30.94 25.82 18.56
C PHE A 105 32.21 26.46 18.04
N PHE A 106 32.06 27.53 17.28
CA PHE A 106 33.17 28.30 16.75
C PHE A 106 33.25 29.67 17.44
N ASP A 107 34.39 30.34 17.30
CA ASP A 107 34.47 31.76 17.63
C ASP A 107 33.53 32.59 16.73
N ASN A 108 33.25 33.85 17.13
CA ASN A 108 32.22 34.69 16.48
C ASN A 108 30.80 34.12 16.61
N GLU A 109 30.51 33.33 17.65
CA GLU A 109 29.15 32.86 18.00
C GLU A 109 28.48 31.94 16.95
N ILE A 110 29.25 31.39 16.01
CA ILE A 110 28.72 30.45 15.00
C ILE A 110 28.58 29.04 15.60
N ARG A 111 27.46 28.38 15.29
CA ARG A 111 27.21 26.98 15.68
C ARG A 111 26.90 26.13 14.46
N LEU A 112 27.48 24.93 14.40
CA LEU A 112 27.13 23.91 13.41
C LEU A 112 26.61 22.67 14.13
N GLU A 113 25.34 22.35 13.95
CA GLU A 113 24.73 21.15 14.49
C GLU A 113 24.66 20.06 13.41
N PHE A 114 25.16 18.87 13.73
CA PHE A 114 25.05 17.66 12.92
C PHE A 114 24.05 16.74 13.61
N SER A 115 22.84 16.61 13.08
CA SER A 115 21.81 15.71 13.61
C SER A 115 21.55 14.54 12.67
N THR A 116 21.33 13.36 13.25
CA THR A 116 20.95 12.16 12.51
C THR A 116 19.49 11.82 12.77
N ASP A 117 18.77 11.46 11.72
CA ASP A 117 17.51 10.75 11.82
C ASP A 117 17.78 9.26 11.64
N PHE A 118 17.40 8.45 12.64
CA PHE A 118 17.66 7.00 12.61
C PHE A 118 16.71 6.25 11.69
N ALA A 119 15.56 6.82 11.34
CA ALA A 119 14.59 6.17 10.44
C ALA A 119 15.04 6.24 8.98
N ASP A 120 15.56 7.39 8.55
CA ASP A 120 15.79 7.69 7.12
C ASP A 120 17.27 7.66 6.69
N ASN A 121 18.19 7.29 7.60
CA ASN A 121 19.65 7.48 7.42
C ASN A 121 20.04 8.89 6.93
N LYS A 122 19.20 9.88 7.29
CA LYS A 122 19.31 11.27 6.87
C LYS A 122 20.10 12.05 7.91
N ILE A 123 21.08 12.81 7.43
CA ILE A 123 21.90 13.67 8.27
C ILE A 123 21.66 15.12 7.88
N SER A 124 21.33 15.95 8.86
CA SER A 124 21.15 17.38 8.69
C SER A 124 22.29 18.13 9.36
N VAL A 125 22.93 19.03 8.61
CA VAL A 125 23.96 19.96 9.09
C VAL A 125 23.37 21.35 9.09
N ARG A 126 23.02 21.86 10.26
CA ARG A 126 22.41 23.18 10.44
C ARG A 126 23.45 24.18 10.94
N ALA A 127 23.57 25.32 10.27
CA ALA A 127 24.36 26.45 10.75
C ALA A 127 23.47 27.52 11.39
N ASP A 128 23.82 27.89 12.61
CA ASP A 128 23.27 29.06 13.31
C ASP A 128 24.32 30.17 13.26
N LEU A 129 23.95 31.29 12.61
CA LEU A 129 24.84 32.40 12.30
C LEU A 129 24.42 33.65 13.08
N PRO A 130 25.37 34.44 13.62
CA PRO A 130 25.04 35.66 14.36
C PRO A 130 24.52 36.76 13.43
N GLU A 131 23.68 37.64 13.97
CA GLU A 131 23.32 38.90 13.29
C GLU A 131 24.50 39.88 13.35
N THR A 132 25.11 40.17 12.19
CA THR A 132 26.22 41.12 12.07
C THR A 132 25.87 42.32 11.19
N VAL A 133 26.57 43.44 11.41
CA VAL A 133 26.51 44.61 10.53
C VAL A 133 27.93 44.91 10.05
N PRO A 134 28.27 44.70 8.76
CA PRO A 134 27.41 44.23 7.65
C PRO A 134 26.95 42.76 7.79
N PRO A 135 25.83 42.36 7.13
CA PRO A 135 25.30 41.00 7.22
C PRO A 135 26.22 39.98 6.53
N ILE A 136 26.15 38.73 6.98
CA ILE A 136 26.84 37.59 6.38
C ILE A 136 26.13 37.23 5.07
N THR A 137 26.90 37.12 3.99
CA THR A 137 26.40 36.79 2.64
C THR A 137 26.79 35.38 2.20
N SER A 138 27.86 34.80 2.76
CA SER A 138 28.20 33.41 2.51
C SER A 138 28.96 32.72 3.65
N LEU A 139 28.81 31.40 3.72
CA LEU A 139 29.48 30.49 4.64
C LEU A 139 30.28 29.47 3.81
N SER A 140 31.57 29.29 4.07
CA SER A 140 32.37 28.23 3.43
C SER A 140 32.79 27.17 4.45
N LEU A 141 32.30 25.95 4.23
CA LEU A 141 32.48 24.78 5.09
C LEU A 141 33.56 23.85 4.52
N PRO A 142 34.66 23.56 5.25
CA PRO A 142 35.68 22.61 4.78
C PRO A 142 35.13 21.18 4.77
N PHE A 143 35.23 20.50 3.64
CA PHE A 143 34.84 19.10 3.53
C PHE A 143 35.91 18.31 2.76
N LYS A 144 35.76 17.00 2.69
CA LYS A 144 36.50 16.09 1.81
C LYS A 144 35.72 14.80 1.64
N GLU A 145 35.88 14.10 0.52
CA GLU A 145 35.40 12.74 0.39
C GLU A 145 36.16 11.80 1.34
N ASP A 146 35.44 10.89 1.98
CA ASP A 146 36.04 9.83 2.77
C ASP A 146 36.59 8.70 1.88
N ARG A 147 37.40 7.81 2.44
CA ARG A 147 38.07 6.76 1.68
C ARG A 147 37.09 5.84 0.98
N GLY A 148 37.24 5.72 -0.34
CA GLY A 148 36.40 4.87 -1.18
C GLY A 148 35.20 5.60 -1.78
N PHE A 149 34.93 6.83 -1.34
CA PHE A 149 33.91 7.69 -1.92
C PHE A 149 34.52 8.71 -2.88
N ALA A 150 33.75 9.08 -3.90
CA ALA A 150 34.09 10.11 -4.86
C ALA A 150 32.91 11.07 -5.01
N LEU A 151 33.22 12.36 -5.14
CA LEU A 151 32.24 13.36 -5.52
C LEU A 151 31.97 13.25 -7.03
N GLY A 152 30.73 12.97 -7.37
CA GLY A 152 30.18 13.05 -8.70
C GLY A 152 29.08 14.10 -8.77
N TYR A 153 28.52 14.26 -9.96
CA TYR A 153 27.32 15.02 -10.20
C TYR A 153 26.36 14.14 -10.99
N THR A 154 25.06 14.24 -10.70
CA THR A 154 24.02 13.61 -11.51
C THR A 154 23.99 14.23 -12.91
N GLU A 155 23.73 13.39 -13.92
CA GLU A 155 23.69 13.86 -15.32
C GLU A 155 22.47 14.76 -15.63
N GLU A 156 21.38 14.64 -14.86
CA GLU A 156 20.10 15.32 -15.13
C GLU A 156 20.04 16.76 -14.57
N ASP A 157 20.49 16.97 -13.34
CA ASP A 157 20.32 18.23 -12.58
C ASP A 157 21.63 18.79 -12.00
N ASN A 158 22.77 18.14 -12.27
CA ASN A 158 24.07 18.53 -11.74
C ASN A 158 24.07 18.66 -10.19
N THR A 159 23.28 17.81 -9.54
CA THR A 159 23.24 17.66 -8.08
C THR A 159 24.48 16.88 -7.64
N PRO A 160 25.24 17.37 -6.66
CA PRO A 160 26.42 16.67 -6.17
C PRO A 160 26.04 15.40 -5.39
N VAL A 161 26.76 14.33 -5.69
CA VAL A 161 26.58 13.00 -5.11
C VAL A 161 27.91 12.48 -4.60
N ILE A 162 27.92 11.89 -3.41
CA ILE A 162 29.06 11.18 -2.85
C ILE A 162 28.81 9.69 -3.01
N SER A 163 29.60 9.00 -3.83
CA SER A 163 29.38 7.60 -4.20
C SER A 163 30.62 6.74 -4.03
N ASN A 164 30.45 5.50 -3.60
CA ASN A 164 31.51 4.46 -3.65
C ASN A 164 31.24 3.37 -4.72
N GLY A 165 30.22 3.55 -5.55
CA GLY A 165 29.74 2.58 -6.55
C GLY A 165 28.65 1.62 -6.07
N GLU A 166 28.48 1.43 -4.76
CA GLU A 166 27.43 0.59 -4.16
C GLU A 166 26.37 1.44 -3.42
N THR A 167 26.80 2.53 -2.77
CA THR A 167 25.95 3.47 -2.05
C THR A 167 26.16 4.89 -2.56
N ASN A 168 25.06 5.64 -2.66
CA ASN A 168 25.04 7.04 -3.09
C ASN A 168 24.48 7.92 -1.97
N PHE A 169 25.15 9.02 -1.68
CA PHE A 169 24.67 10.05 -0.77
C PHE A 169 24.43 11.35 -1.54
N PHE A 170 23.18 11.80 -1.57
CA PHE A 170 22.80 13.04 -2.24
C PHE A 170 22.96 14.24 -1.31
N LEU A 171 23.47 15.34 -1.86
CA LEU A 171 23.68 16.60 -1.15
C LEU A 171 22.59 17.59 -1.53
N ALA A 172 21.65 17.85 -0.62
CA ALA A 172 20.63 18.88 -0.78
C ALA A 172 20.88 20.04 0.18
N MET A 173 20.76 21.28 -0.29
CA MET A 173 20.87 22.47 0.57
C MET A 173 19.66 23.37 0.41
N THR A 174 19.31 24.03 1.51
CA THR A 174 18.25 25.04 1.58
C THR A 174 18.61 26.34 0.85
N ASN A 175 19.90 26.59 0.63
CA ASN A 175 20.41 27.82 0.03
C ASN A 175 21.24 27.49 -1.22
N GLU A 176 21.42 28.46 -2.13
CA GLU A 176 22.35 28.33 -3.24
C GLU A 176 23.76 28.01 -2.74
N TYR A 177 24.43 27.05 -3.38
CA TYR A 177 25.75 26.61 -2.98
C TYR A 177 26.64 26.25 -4.17
N VAL A 178 27.94 26.27 -3.94
CA VAL A 178 28.97 25.84 -4.89
C VAL A 178 29.91 24.89 -4.16
N VAL A 179 30.05 23.68 -4.69
CA VAL A 179 31.01 22.70 -4.21
C VAL A 179 32.34 22.90 -4.94
N ASP A 180 33.32 23.49 -4.25
CA ASP A 180 34.68 23.65 -4.75
C ASP A 180 35.52 22.44 -4.31
N SER A 181 35.49 21.39 -5.13
CA SER A 181 36.27 20.18 -4.90
C SER A 181 37.78 20.37 -5.07
N GLN A 182 38.23 21.45 -5.73
CA GLN A 182 39.67 21.72 -5.87
C GLN A 182 40.27 22.30 -4.58
N ASN A 183 39.48 23.09 -3.85
CA ASN A 183 39.91 23.72 -2.60
C ASN A 183 39.37 23.01 -1.34
N ASP A 184 38.59 21.95 -1.51
CA ASP A 184 37.83 21.20 -0.51
C ASP A 184 36.97 22.10 0.41
N PHE A 185 36.11 22.92 -0.20
CA PHE A 185 35.13 23.74 0.50
C PHE A 185 33.77 23.71 -0.19
N ILE A 186 32.70 23.75 0.61
CA ILE A 186 31.35 24.05 0.15
C ILE A 186 31.07 25.50 0.49
N LYS A 187 30.88 26.37 -0.52
CA LYS A 187 30.48 27.76 -0.32
C LYS A 187 28.96 27.87 -0.45
N ILE A 188 28.31 28.38 0.59
CA ILE A 188 26.85 28.45 0.73
C ILE A 188 26.46 29.92 0.83
N ALA A 189 25.53 30.38 -0.01
CA ALA A 189 24.97 31.72 0.06
C ALA A 189 24.03 31.84 1.26
N VAL A 190 24.02 32.99 1.92
CA VAL A 190 23.16 33.27 3.08
C VAL A 190 22.32 34.53 2.79
N PRO A 191 21.26 34.42 1.98
CA PRO A 191 20.35 35.54 1.78
C PRO A 191 19.52 35.78 3.05
N ASP A 192 19.45 37.05 3.48
CA ASP A 192 18.53 37.53 4.52
C ASP A 192 18.55 36.74 5.85
N ASN A 193 19.72 36.24 6.24
CA ASN A 193 19.92 35.48 7.49
C ASN A 193 19.10 34.18 7.58
N ASN A 194 18.73 33.59 6.44
CA ASN A 194 18.03 32.30 6.40
C ASN A 194 18.90 31.19 7.01
N PRO A 195 18.29 30.24 7.76
CA PRO A 195 19.00 29.12 8.36
C PRO A 195 19.61 28.25 7.26
N VAL A 196 20.93 28.03 7.34
CA VAL A 196 21.62 27.15 6.39
C VAL A 196 21.47 25.72 6.89
N THR A 197 20.82 24.88 6.09
CA THR A 197 20.72 23.44 6.34
C THR A 197 21.19 22.67 5.11
N LEU A 198 22.20 21.82 5.32
CA LEU A 198 22.67 20.81 4.38
C LEU A 198 22.10 19.46 4.81
N VAL A 199 21.45 18.75 3.89
CA VAL A 199 20.90 17.41 4.09
C VAL A 199 21.73 16.43 3.28
N ILE A 200 22.16 15.36 3.93
CA ILE A 200 22.90 14.24 3.34
C ILE A 200 22.07 12.99 3.58
N GLN A 201 21.49 12.42 2.53
CA GLN A 201 20.60 11.27 2.62
C GLN A 201 21.20 10.08 1.88
N GLU A 202 21.16 8.92 2.52
CA GLU A 202 21.46 7.66 1.87
C GLU A 202 20.32 7.30 0.92
N THR A 203 20.67 6.99 -0.32
CA THR A 203 19.76 6.25 -1.19
C THR A 203 20.54 5.03 -1.63
N LEU A 204 20.00 3.84 -1.36
CA LEU A 204 20.30 2.66 -2.19
C LEU A 204 20.13 3.11 -3.64
N VAL A 205 20.94 2.61 -4.58
CA VAL A 205 20.92 3.05 -5.98
C VAL A 205 19.54 2.83 -6.62
N SER A 206 18.57 3.69 -6.32
CA SER A 206 17.47 4.05 -7.18
C SER A 206 18.00 5.23 -7.98
N LYS A 207 18.50 4.90 -9.17
CA LYS A 207 18.00 5.52 -10.40
C LYS A 207 17.24 6.82 -10.10
N GLY A 208 17.90 7.98 -10.18
CA GLY A 208 17.42 9.29 -9.68
C GLY A 208 16.11 9.86 -10.26
N ARG A 209 15.25 9.01 -10.84
CA ARG A 209 13.92 9.26 -11.39
C ARG A 209 12.89 8.59 -10.47
N THR A 210 12.32 9.37 -9.56
CA THR A 210 11.27 8.93 -8.62
C THR A 210 9.87 9.23 -9.15
N ALA A 211 8.84 8.72 -8.47
CA ALA A 211 7.44 9.05 -8.77
C ALA A 211 7.14 10.55 -8.63
N GLU A 212 7.72 11.22 -7.63
CA GLU A 212 7.57 12.66 -7.38
C GLU A 212 8.12 13.46 -8.57
N LYS A 213 9.35 13.15 -9.00
CA LYS A 213 9.98 13.81 -10.16
C LYS A 213 9.18 13.58 -11.45
N TRP A 214 8.66 12.37 -11.64
CA TRP A 214 7.78 12.09 -12.78
C TRP A 214 6.52 12.96 -12.72
N TYR A 215 5.87 13.07 -11.57
CA TYR A 215 4.65 13.85 -11.40
C TYR A 215 4.87 15.34 -11.60
N GLU A 216 5.95 15.91 -11.05
CA GLU A 216 6.32 17.32 -11.27
C GLU A 216 6.43 17.67 -12.76
N GLN A 217 6.91 16.72 -13.58
CA GLN A 217 7.11 16.91 -15.01
C GLN A 217 5.88 16.53 -15.86
N ASN A 218 4.94 15.75 -15.33
CA ASN A 218 3.84 15.12 -16.08
C ASN A 218 2.47 15.26 -15.38
N SER A 219 2.26 16.35 -14.64
CA SER A 219 1.06 16.61 -13.81
C SER A 219 -0.26 16.85 -14.57
N GLU A 220 -0.40 16.29 -15.78
CA GLU A 220 -1.63 16.32 -16.55
C GLU A 220 -2.65 15.29 -16.04
N ASP A 221 -3.93 15.57 -16.26
CA ASP A 221 -5.02 14.64 -15.90
C ASP A 221 -5.00 13.39 -16.80
N LEU A 222 -4.66 12.24 -16.21
CA LEU A 222 -4.56 10.95 -16.89
C LEU A 222 -5.88 10.18 -16.98
N SER A 223 -7.01 10.73 -16.52
CA SER A 223 -8.28 9.99 -16.44
C SER A 223 -8.73 9.41 -17.80
N SER A 224 -8.49 10.14 -18.88
CA SER A 224 -8.83 9.69 -20.25
C SER A 224 -7.86 8.60 -20.75
N GLU A 225 -6.55 8.78 -20.55
CA GLU A 225 -5.53 7.78 -20.92
C GLU A 225 -5.73 6.48 -20.14
N TYR A 226 -6.03 6.58 -18.85
CA TYR A 226 -6.37 5.45 -18.00
C TYR A 226 -7.59 4.68 -18.53
N SER A 227 -8.69 5.40 -18.80
CA SER A 227 -9.92 4.79 -19.32
C SER A 227 -9.69 4.11 -20.68
N GLU A 228 -8.88 4.70 -21.56
CA GLU A 228 -8.52 4.14 -22.86
C GLU A 228 -7.64 2.89 -22.72
N ALA A 229 -6.64 2.92 -21.83
CA ALA A 229 -5.77 1.78 -21.54
C ALA A 229 -6.57 0.59 -21.00
N VAL A 230 -7.46 0.82 -20.03
CA VAL A 230 -8.36 -0.22 -19.49
C VAL A 230 -9.29 -0.77 -20.58
N SER A 231 -9.92 0.10 -21.37
CA SER A 231 -10.82 -0.33 -22.45
C SER A 231 -10.09 -1.17 -23.49
N THR A 232 -8.87 -0.77 -23.88
CA THR A 232 -8.02 -1.50 -24.83
C THR A 232 -7.65 -2.87 -24.29
N PHE A 233 -7.20 -2.94 -23.04
CA PHE A 233 -6.88 -4.20 -22.37
C PHE A 233 -8.09 -5.15 -22.34
N VAL A 234 -9.26 -4.66 -21.91
CA VAL A 234 -10.49 -5.47 -21.82
C VAL A 234 -10.94 -5.98 -23.19
N ASN A 235 -10.84 -5.14 -24.23
CA ASN A 235 -11.14 -5.56 -25.60
C ASN A 235 -10.19 -6.67 -26.06
N ASN A 236 -8.88 -6.49 -25.86
CA ASN A 236 -7.87 -7.47 -26.22
C ASN A 236 -8.05 -8.78 -25.44
N ALA A 237 -8.37 -8.71 -24.15
CA ALA A 237 -8.69 -9.86 -23.30
C ALA A 237 -9.91 -10.61 -23.86
N PHE A 238 -11.00 -9.91 -24.17
CA PHE A 238 -12.20 -10.52 -24.74
C PHE A 238 -11.94 -11.22 -26.08
N PHE A 239 -11.19 -10.59 -26.98
CA PHE A 239 -10.81 -11.22 -28.25
C PHE A 239 -9.84 -12.39 -28.04
N GLY A 240 -8.90 -12.26 -27.12
CA GLY A 240 -7.97 -13.31 -26.70
C GLY A 240 -8.68 -14.54 -26.13
N TRP A 241 -9.67 -14.36 -25.26
CA TRP A 241 -10.48 -15.48 -24.75
C TRP A 241 -11.24 -16.19 -25.86
N ASN A 242 -11.78 -15.45 -26.84
CA ASN A 242 -12.45 -16.06 -27.99
C ASN A 242 -11.48 -16.82 -28.90
N SER A 243 -10.30 -16.27 -29.18
CA SER A 243 -9.33 -16.88 -30.10
C SER A 243 -8.65 -18.11 -29.51
N ARG A 244 -8.40 -18.12 -28.20
CA ARG A 244 -7.77 -19.23 -27.46
C ARG A 244 -8.76 -20.34 -27.10
N PHE A 245 -10.07 -20.09 -27.17
CA PHE A 245 -11.07 -21.07 -26.77
C PHE A 245 -11.29 -22.18 -27.81
N ASN A 246 -11.09 -23.42 -27.40
CA ASN A 246 -11.39 -24.60 -28.20
C ASN A 246 -12.82 -25.10 -27.92
N SER A 247 -13.75 -24.78 -28.82
CA SER A 247 -15.17 -25.19 -28.70
C SER A 247 -15.43 -26.70 -28.65
N LYS A 248 -14.47 -27.55 -29.04
CA LYS A 248 -14.62 -29.01 -28.99
C LYS A 248 -14.27 -29.59 -27.63
N THR A 249 -13.24 -29.04 -26.98
CA THR A 249 -12.74 -29.53 -25.68
C THR A 249 -13.24 -28.68 -24.52
N GLY A 250 -13.60 -27.42 -24.76
CA GLY A 250 -13.99 -26.49 -23.71
C GLY A 250 -12.86 -25.78 -23.01
N MET A 251 -11.64 -25.94 -23.52
CA MET A 251 -10.42 -25.48 -22.88
C MET A 251 -9.88 -24.25 -23.60
N TRP A 252 -9.07 -23.48 -22.89
CA TRP A 252 -8.30 -22.38 -23.45
C TRP A 252 -6.87 -22.84 -23.70
N THR A 253 -6.31 -22.40 -24.82
CA THR A 253 -4.86 -22.46 -25.02
C THR A 253 -4.19 -21.36 -24.20
N ASP A 254 -3.21 -21.70 -23.39
CA ASP A 254 -2.39 -20.73 -22.64
C ASP A 254 -1.27 -20.13 -23.50
N ALA A 255 -0.36 -19.37 -22.88
CA ALA A 255 0.75 -18.72 -23.58
C ALA A 255 1.81 -19.72 -24.07
N GLU A 256 1.93 -20.86 -23.40
CA GLU A 256 2.83 -21.96 -23.71
C GLU A 256 2.27 -22.88 -24.82
N GLY A 257 0.98 -22.73 -25.16
CA GLY A 257 0.31 -23.48 -26.21
C GLY A 257 -0.43 -24.73 -25.71
N GLU A 258 -0.45 -24.95 -24.40
CA GLU A 258 -1.14 -26.08 -23.77
C GLU A 258 -2.63 -25.78 -23.59
N GLN A 259 -3.46 -26.82 -23.67
CA GLN A 259 -4.91 -26.68 -23.47
C GLN A 259 -5.32 -27.07 -22.05
N GLN A 260 -5.91 -26.10 -21.35
CA GLN A 260 -6.41 -26.29 -20.00
C GLN A 260 -7.75 -25.56 -19.80
N PHE A 261 -8.60 -26.10 -18.94
CA PHE A 261 -9.74 -25.35 -18.47
C PHE A 261 -9.30 -24.43 -17.33
N ASN A 262 -9.77 -23.19 -17.36
CA ASN A 262 -9.54 -22.22 -16.31
C ASN A 262 -10.87 -21.54 -16.00
N GLU A 263 -11.35 -21.74 -14.77
CA GLU A 263 -12.65 -21.23 -14.34
C GLU A 263 -12.66 -19.69 -14.26
N THR A 264 -11.55 -19.06 -13.89
CA THR A 264 -11.41 -17.60 -13.87
C THR A 264 -11.52 -17.01 -15.27
N THR A 265 -10.93 -17.66 -16.29
CA THR A 265 -11.12 -17.30 -17.70
C THR A 265 -12.59 -17.42 -18.09
N ALA A 266 -13.24 -18.53 -17.75
CA ALA A 266 -14.64 -18.77 -18.06
C ALA A 266 -15.56 -17.71 -17.43
N ARG A 267 -15.33 -17.36 -16.15
CA ARG A 267 -16.07 -16.31 -15.42
C ARG A 267 -15.89 -14.95 -16.07
N SER A 268 -14.64 -14.56 -16.33
CA SER A 268 -14.31 -13.27 -16.95
C SER A 268 -14.94 -13.15 -18.33
N TYR A 269 -14.79 -14.17 -19.17
CA TYR A 269 -15.40 -14.21 -20.51
C TYR A 269 -16.93 -14.19 -20.48
N LEU A 270 -17.58 -14.92 -19.57
CA LEU A 270 -19.04 -14.94 -19.46
C LEU A 270 -19.61 -13.62 -18.94
N SER A 271 -18.92 -12.99 -17.97
CA SER A 271 -19.29 -11.66 -17.46
C SER A 271 -19.19 -10.60 -18.57
N GLU A 272 -18.10 -10.60 -19.35
CA GLU A 272 -17.92 -9.64 -20.43
C GLU A 272 -18.88 -9.92 -21.59
N SER A 273 -19.21 -11.19 -21.84
CA SER A 273 -20.23 -11.56 -22.81
C SER A 273 -21.63 -11.07 -22.42
N LEU A 274 -21.93 -10.88 -21.13
CA LEU A 274 -23.16 -10.24 -20.68
C LEU A 274 -23.16 -8.75 -21.01
N THR A 275 -22.07 -8.04 -20.71
CA THR A 275 -21.87 -6.63 -21.08
C THR A 275 -22.01 -6.40 -22.59
N ARG A 276 -21.45 -7.32 -23.41
CA ARG A 276 -21.47 -7.23 -24.88
C ARG A 276 -22.72 -7.81 -25.53
N GLY A 277 -23.65 -8.37 -24.77
CA GLY A 277 -24.88 -8.97 -25.30
C GLY A 277 -24.69 -10.29 -26.05
N SER A 278 -23.52 -10.93 -25.97
CA SER A 278 -23.20 -12.22 -26.61
C SER A 278 -23.39 -13.44 -25.68
N TYR A 279 -23.78 -13.23 -24.42
CA TYR A 279 -23.84 -14.24 -23.36
C TYR A 279 -24.48 -15.57 -23.74
N ARG A 280 -25.63 -15.57 -24.43
CA ARG A 280 -26.33 -16.84 -24.74
C ARG A 280 -25.48 -17.79 -25.59
N THR A 281 -24.70 -17.23 -26.52
CA THR A 281 -23.79 -18.00 -27.37
C THR A 281 -22.63 -18.52 -26.52
N SER A 282 -21.96 -17.62 -25.78
CA SER A 282 -20.82 -17.94 -24.91
C SER A 282 -21.15 -18.99 -23.85
N ALA A 283 -22.27 -18.81 -23.13
CA ALA A 283 -22.74 -19.73 -22.11
C ALA A 283 -23.14 -21.10 -22.67
N SER A 284 -23.69 -21.15 -23.90
CA SER A 284 -23.99 -22.43 -24.54
C SER A 284 -22.73 -23.20 -24.90
N LEU A 285 -21.69 -22.51 -25.37
CA LEU A 285 -20.40 -23.12 -25.69
C LEU A 285 -19.74 -23.68 -24.43
N ILE A 286 -19.57 -22.85 -23.39
CA ILE A 286 -18.93 -23.27 -22.14
C ILE A 286 -19.70 -24.39 -21.46
N ARG A 287 -21.03 -24.33 -21.40
CA ARG A 287 -21.84 -25.38 -20.76
C ARG A 287 -21.76 -26.73 -21.48
N THR A 288 -21.61 -26.73 -22.80
CA THR A 288 -21.46 -28.01 -23.56
C THR A 288 -20.13 -28.66 -23.20
N ALA A 289 -19.10 -27.84 -23.10
CA ALA A 289 -17.75 -28.20 -22.68
C ALA A 289 -17.66 -28.64 -21.21
N SER A 290 -18.36 -27.94 -20.33
CA SER A 290 -18.28 -28.11 -18.87
C SER A 290 -18.84 -29.46 -18.40
N VAL A 291 -19.65 -30.14 -19.21
CA VAL A 291 -20.10 -31.53 -18.92
C VAL A 291 -18.92 -32.49 -18.83
N ALA A 292 -17.84 -32.26 -19.58
CA ALA A 292 -16.63 -33.08 -19.51
C ALA A 292 -15.70 -32.68 -18.35
N LEU A 293 -15.98 -31.56 -17.69
CA LEU A 293 -15.12 -30.89 -16.70
C LEU A 293 -15.84 -30.74 -15.35
N GLU A 294 -16.86 -31.58 -15.08
CA GLU A 294 -17.73 -31.47 -13.90
C GLU A 294 -16.96 -31.48 -12.57
N ASN A 295 -15.76 -32.08 -12.53
CA ASN A 295 -14.91 -32.12 -11.34
C ASN A 295 -13.96 -30.90 -11.20
N GLU A 296 -13.93 -29.99 -12.17
CA GLU A 296 -13.05 -28.80 -12.19
C GLU A 296 -13.83 -27.49 -11.96
N LEU A 297 -15.16 -27.56 -11.87
CA LEU A 297 -16.01 -26.41 -11.60
C LEU A 297 -16.13 -26.17 -10.10
N THR A 298 -16.34 -24.91 -9.72
CA THR A 298 -16.67 -24.52 -8.35
C THR A 298 -17.93 -23.66 -8.31
N ALA A 299 -18.27 -23.16 -7.12
CA ALA A 299 -19.41 -22.27 -6.94
C ALA A 299 -19.30 -20.98 -7.76
N TRP A 300 -18.08 -20.59 -8.15
CA TRP A 300 -17.82 -19.30 -8.78
C TRP A 300 -18.22 -19.23 -10.25
N SER A 301 -18.39 -20.35 -10.94
CA SER A 301 -19.02 -20.40 -12.28
C SER A 301 -20.50 -20.80 -12.25
N ALA A 302 -20.96 -21.39 -11.14
CA ALA A 302 -22.30 -21.96 -11.02
C ALA A 302 -23.44 -20.98 -11.37
N PRO A 303 -23.38 -19.68 -11.04
CA PRO A 303 -24.40 -18.72 -11.46
C PRO A 303 -24.65 -18.66 -12.97
N TYR A 304 -23.62 -18.92 -13.78
CA TYR A 304 -23.74 -18.94 -15.24
C TYR A 304 -24.14 -20.30 -15.80
N ILE A 305 -23.47 -21.37 -15.37
CA ILE A 305 -23.50 -22.66 -16.09
C ILE A 305 -24.31 -23.75 -15.37
N GLY A 306 -24.68 -23.55 -14.11
CA GLY A 306 -25.51 -24.47 -13.32
C GLY A 306 -24.75 -25.17 -12.18
N ASN A 307 -25.28 -26.29 -11.71
CA ASN A 307 -24.81 -27.04 -10.54
C ASN A 307 -24.78 -26.26 -9.20
N ILE A 308 -25.54 -25.17 -9.11
CA ILE A 308 -25.55 -24.24 -7.97
C ILE A 308 -25.80 -24.91 -6.61
N VAL A 309 -26.47 -26.06 -6.56
CA VAL A 309 -26.74 -26.76 -5.29
C VAL A 309 -25.50 -27.46 -4.74
N VAL A 310 -24.77 -28.20 -5.58
CA VAL A 310 -23.62 -28.99 -5.13
C VAL A 310 -22.46 -28.04 -4.83
N GLU A 311 -22.11 -27.22 -5.82
CA GLU A 311 -20.96 -26.32 -5.72
C GLU A 311 -21.06 -25.34 -4.54
N THR A 312 -22.26 -24.80 -4.31
CA THR A 312 -22.45 -23.86 -3.19
C THR A 312 -22.41 -24.57 -1.84
N ARG A 313 -22.79 -25.85 -1.75
CA ARG A 313 -22.64 -26.63 -0.51
C ARG A 313 -21.16 -26.86 -0.20
N ASP A 314 -20.38 -27.18 -1.21
CA ASP A 314 -18.94 -27.37 -1.07
C ASP A 314 -18.27 -26.05 -0.66
N LEU A 315 -18.62 -24.93 -1.32
CA LEU A 315 -18.22 -23.58 -0.90
C LEU A 315 -18.53 -23.30 0.58
N ILE A 316 -19.75 -23.58 1.04
CA ILE A 316 -20.14 -23.37 2.44
C ILE A 316 -19.30 -24.26 3.38
N SER A 317 -18.99 -25.49 2.98
CA SER A 317 -18.15 -26.41 3.76
C SER A 317 -16.72 -25.88 3.89
N ASP A 318 -16.12 -25.45 2.78
CA ASP A 318 -14.77 -24.92 2.72
C ASP A 318 -14.64 -23.62 3.51
N GLN A 319 -15.60 -22.71 3.35
CA GLN A 319 -15.68 -21.48 4.15
C GLN A 319 -15.78 -21.77 5.65
N ASN A 320 -16.47 -22.82 6.07
CA ASN A 320 -16.53 -23.19 7.48
C ASN A 320 -15.19 -23.72 8.02
N LEU A 321 -14.37 -24.38 7.18
CA LEU A 321 -13.01 -24.78 7.53
C LEU A 321 -12.11 -23.55 7.63
N GLU A 322 -12.09 -22.74 6.59
CA GLU A 322 -11.30 -21.50 6.52
C GLU A 322 -11.63 -20.54 7.67
N ARG A 323 -12.91 -20.40 8.04
CA ARG A 323 -13.31 -19.61 9.21
C ARG A 323 -12.62 -20.07 10.49
N ARG A 324 -12.48 -21.38 10.71
CA ARG A 324 -11.82 -21.91 11.91
C ARG A 324 -10.33 -21.60 11.90
N GLU A 325 -9.70 -21.67 10.73
CA GLU A 325 -8.28 -21.36 10.56
C GLU A 325 -8.01 -19.87 10.80
N ILE A 326 -8.83 -18.99 10.24
CA ILE A 326 -8.75 -17.54 10.47
C ILE A 326 -8.89 -17.22 11.96
N ILE A 327 -9.90 -17.77 12.64
CA ILE A 327 -10.08 -17.55 14.09
C ILE A 327 -8.82 -18.00 14.85
N ALA A 328 -8.30 -19.19 14.55
CA ALA A 328 -7.11 -19.71 15.22
C ALA A 328 -5.86 -18.85 14.98
N GLN A 329 -5.68 -18.33 13.76
CA GLN A 329 -4.57 -17.43 13.42
C GLN A 329 -4.71 -16.07 14.11
N LEU A 330 -5.93 -15.52 14.15
CA LEU A 330 -6.21 -14.28 14.86
C LEU A 330 -5.96 -14.45 16.36
N ASP A 331 -6.48 -15.50 16.99
CA ASP A 331 -6.25 -15.80 18.40
C ASP A 331 -4.76 -15.94 18.75
N ALA A 332 -3.96 -16.44 17.81
CA ALA A 332 -2.50 -16.52 17.93
C ALA A 332 -1.75 -15.23 17.54
N GLU A 333 -2.45 -14.15 17.18
CA GLU A 333 -1.89 -12.87 16.70
C GLU A 333 -0.90 -13.04 15.53
N ASN A 334 -1.17 -14.04 14.67
CA ASN A 334 -0.28 -14.38 13.58
C ASN A 334 -0.37 -13.34 12.45
N GLN A 335 0.68 -12.53 12.30
CA GLN A 335 0.78 -11.48 11.28
C GLN A 335 0.70 -12.01 9.84
N ALA A 336 0.97 -13.29 9.59
CA ALA A 336 0.83 -13.89 8.26
C ALA A 336 -0.61 -13.84 7.72
N ILE A 337 -1.62 -13.70 8.60
CA ILE A 337 -3.01 -13.56 8.16
C ILE A 337 -3.24 -12.29 7.35
N LEU A 338 -2.43 -11.25 7.58
CA LEU A 338 -2.48 -9.98 6.86
C LEU A 338 -1.84 -10.03 5.48
N SER A 339 -1.42 -11.22 5.03
CA SER A 339 -1.04 -11.47 3.64
C SER A 339 -2.17 -12.15 2.85
N ARG A 340 -3.32 -12.43 3.47
CA ARG A 340 -4.48 -13.02 2.79
C ARG A 340 -5.29 -11.92 2.11
N GLU A 341 -5.47 -12.08 0.81
CA GLU A 341 -6.31 -11.18 0.01
C GLU A 341 -7.79 -11.36 0.35
N ASN A 342 -8.58 -10.29 0.20
CA ASN A 342 -10.03 -10.28 0.41
C ASN A 342 -10.48 -10.78 1.81
N LEU A 343 -9.59 -10.70 2.81
CA LEU A 343 -9.84 -11.18 4.18
C LEU A 343 -11.12 -10.55 4.77
N LEU A 344 -11.32 -9.25 4.59
CA LEU A 344 -12.47 -8.55 5.16
C LEU A 344 -13.80 -8.96 4.53
N ASP A 345 -13.84 -9.10 3.21
CA ASP A 345 -15.04 -9.57 2.49
C ASP A 345 -15.41 -10.99 2.93
N PHE A 346 -14.39 -11.84 3.09
CA PHE A 346 -14.57 -13.17 3.66
C PHE A 346 -15.16 -13.09 5.07
N MET A 347 -14.61 -12.24 5.93
CA MET A 347 -15.04 -12.12 7.33
C MET A 347 -16.50 -11.67 7.46
N ARG A 348 -16.91 -10.65 6.69
CA ARG A 348 -18.30 -10.15 6.64
C ARG A 348 -19.27 -11.25 6.21
N SER A 349 -18.90 -12.02 5.19
CA SER A 349 -19.74 -13.10 4.68
C SER A 349 -19.82 -14.32 5.61
N ASN A 350 -18.90 -14.47 6.58
CA ASN A 350 -18.70 -15.72 7.32
C ASN A 350 -18.83 -15.62 8.83
N ARG A 351 -19.55 -14.61 9.35
CA ARG A 351 -19.86 -14.44 10.79
C ARG A 351 -18.63 -14.15 11.66
N LEU A 352 -17.71 -13.36 11.12
CA LEU A 352 -16.48 -12.94 11.80
C LEU A 352 -16.49 -11.45 12.13
N GLU A 353 -17.67 -10.82 12.23
CA GLU A 353 -17.81 -9.38 12.44
C GLU A 353 -17.13 -8.94 13.75
N ASN A 354 -17.24 -9.74 14.81
CA ASN A 354 -16.58 -9.49 16.10
C ASN A 354 -15.05 -9.59 16.07
N GLN A 355 -14.45 -10.06 14.98
CA GLN A 355 -13.01 -10.20 14.80
C GLN A 355 -12.42 -9.10 13.90
N ILE A 356 -13.26 -8.31 13.23
CA ILE A 356 -12.81 -7.26 12.31
C ILE A 356 -11.94 -6.24 13.05
N ASP A 357 -12.35 -5.81 14.24
CA ASP A 357 -11.57 -4.86 15.06
C ASP A 357 -10.15 -5.34 15.35
N LYS A 358 -9.98 -6.65 15.54
CA LYS A 358 -8.66 -7.25 15.76
C LYS A 358 -7.81 -7.17 14.51
N VAL A 359 -8.36 -7.49 13.34
CA VAL A 359 -7.67 -7.34 12.04
C VAL A 359 -7.28 -5.89 11.78
N LEU A 360 -8.19 -4.95 12.05
CA LEU A 360 -7.92 -3.52 11.87
C LEU A 360 -6.80 -3.05 12.81
N THR A 361 -6.80 -3.50 14.07
CA THR A 361 -5.74 -3.17 15.03
C THR A 361 -4.39 -3.76 14.61
N MET A 362 -4.37 -4.99 14.08
CA MET A 362 -3.13 -5.59 13.56
C MET A 362 -2.63 -4.90 12.28
N SER A 363 -3.52 -4.28 11.51
CA SER A 363 -3.21 -3.62 10.24
C SER A 363 -2.80 -2.15 10.41
N SER A 364 -3.10 -1.52 11.54
CA SER A 364 -2.91 -0.07 11.77
C SER A 364 -1.46 0.37 12.04
N SER A 365 -0.48 -0.51 11.83
CA SER A 365 0.94 -0.18 11.93
C SER A 365 1.75 -1.05 10.99
N ILE A 366 2.78 -0.47 10.37
CA ILE A 366 3.78 -1.22 9.60
C ILE A 366 4.89 -1.68 10.56
N LEU A 367 5.30 -2.93 10.43
CA LEU A 367 6.39 -3.52 11.21
C LEU A 367 7.64 -3.64 10.34
N ASP A 368 8.83 -3.51 10.91
CA ASP A 368 10.10 -3.68 10.18
C ASP A 368 10.21 -5.04 9.46
N SER A 369 9.50 -6.06 9.94
CA SER A 369 9.45 -7.40 9.35
C SER A 369 8.42 -7.57 8.22
N ASP A 370 7.70 -6.50 7.86
CA ASP A 370 6.70 -6.54 6.81
C ASP A 370 7.37 -6.48 5.44
N SER A 371 7.00 -7.44 4.59
CA SER A 371 7.33 -7.34 3.17
C SER A 371 6.46 -6.27 2.51
N LEU A 372 6.94 -5.71 1.40
CA LEU A 372 6.18 -4.72 0.63
C LEU A 372 4.77 -5.23 0.25
N GLY A 373 4.64 -6.51 -0.12
CA GLY A 373 3.34 -7.15 -0.38
C GLY A 373 2.41 -7.18 0.84
N ARG A 374 2.94 -7.38 2.06
CA ARG A 374 2.13 -7.29 3.29
C ARG A 374 1.74 -5.84 3.59
N THR A 375 2.65 -4.89 3.37
CA THR A 375 2.37 -3.45 3.49
C THR A 375 1.24 -3.01 2.57
N ILE A 376 1.28 -3.42 1.29
CA ILE A 376 0.21 -3.17 0.32
C ILE A 376 -1.12 -3.80 0.78
N THR A 377 -1.06 -5.02 1.34
CA THR A 377 -2.28 -5.70 1.85
C THR A 377 -2.87 -4.99 3.07
N LYS A 378 -2.03 -4.48 3.98
CA LYS A 378 -2.49 -3.65 5.11
C LYS A 378 -3.14 -2.36 4.63
N LEU A 379 -2.53 -1.69 3.64
CA LEU A 379 -3.11 -0.51 3.00
C LEU A 379 -4.48 -0.83 2.38
N GLN A 380 -4.58 -1.93 1.63
CA GLN A 380 -5.84 -2.41 1.04
C GLN A 380 -6.92 -2.64 2.11
N ILE A 381 -6.56 -3.27 3.23
CA ILE A 381 -7.49 -3.49 4.36
C ILE A 381 -8.02 -2.16 4.88
N ILE A 382 -7.15 -1.19 5.15
CA ILE A 382 -7.55 0.13 5.67
C ILE A 382 -8.37 0.92 4.65
N ASN A 383 -7.93 0.97 3.39
CA ASN A 383 -8.67 1.59 2.29
C ASN A 383 -10.06 0.98 2.08
N SER A 384 -10.24 -0.31 2.37
CA SER A 384 -11.54 -0.98 2.22
C SER A 384 -12.56 -0.60 3.28
N VAL A 385 -12.11 -0.21 4.47
CA VAL A 385 -12.98 0.10 5.61
C VAL A 385 -13.05 1.59 5.95
N TYR A 386 -12.33 2.43 5.21
CA TYR A 386 -12.20 3.86 5.47
C TYR A 386 -13.54 4.55 5.74
N ASN A 387 -14.55 4.27 4.89
CA ASN A 387 -15.89 4.85 5.03
C ASN A 387 -16.82 4.08 5.99
N ASP A 388 -16.47 2.85 6.35
CA ASP A 388 -17.31 1.97 7.18
C ASP A 388 -17.14 2.27 8.68
N TYR A 389 -16.00 2.85 9.07
CA TYR A 389 -15.69 3.24 10.46
C TYR A 389 -15.18 4.68 10.55
N PRO A 390 -16.03 5.69 10.28
CA PRO A 390 -15.62 7.10 10.18
C PRO A 390 -15.10 7.72 11.49
N ASP A 391 -15.31 7.05 12.63
CA ASP A 391 -14.80 7.49 13.93
C ASP A 391 -13.29 7.21 14.12
N ARG A 392 -12.67 6.46 13.20
CA ARG A 392 -11.22 6.20 13.22
C ARG A 392 -10.52 7.11 12.23
N ASP A 393 -9.42 7.71 12.68
CA ASP A 393 -8.52 8.45 11.82
C ASP A 393 -7.58 7.47 11.10
N TYR A 394 -7.81 7.30 9.80
CA TYR A 394 -7.01 6.46 8.92
C TYR A 394 -6.02 7.26 8.07
N ASP A 395 -6.16 8.59 8.01
CA ASP A 395 -5.41 9.44 7.09
C ASP A 395 -3.92 9.36 7.38
N ALA A 396 -3.56 9.49 8.67
CA ALA A 396 -2.17 9.41 9.11
C ALA A 396 -1.52 8.07 8.73
N PHE A 397 -2.23 6.96 8.92
CA PHE A 397 -1.72 5.63 8.54
C PHE A 397 -1.57 5.50 7.02
N ILE A 398 -2.55 5.97 6.24
CA ILE A 398 -2.50 5.88 4.77
C ILE A 398 -1.32 6.72 4.26
N ILE A 399 -1.17 7.96 4.72
CA ILE A 399 -0.08 8.86 4.31
C ILE A 399 1.27 8.24 4.67
N ASP A 400 1.45 7.80 5.93
CA ASP A 400 2.68 7.16 6.38
C ASP A 400 3.01 5.90 5.56
N THR A 401 2.04 5.02 5.37
CA THR A 401 2.22 3.79 4.58
C THR A 401 2.61 4.07 3.14
N VAL A 402 1.97 5.06 2.52
CA VAL A 402 2.23 5.43 1.12
C VAL A 402 3.59 6.10 0.97
N GLU A 403 3.88 7.14 1.75
CA GLU A 403 5.09 7.96 1.60
C GLU A 403 6.35 7.25 2.08
N GLN A 404 6.27 6.47 3.16
CA GLN A 404 7.45 5.86 3.77
C GLN A 404 7.76 4.46 3.24
N HIS A 405 6.77 3.74 2.70
CA HIS A 405 6.96 2.34 2.34
C HIS A 405 6.64 1.98 0.88
N ILE A 406 5.69 2.67 0.23
CA ILE A 406 5.29 2.32 -1.14
C ILE A 406 6.02 3.20 -2.17
N LEU A 407 5.87 4.53 -2.07
CA LEU A 407 6.46 5.48 -3.03
C LEU A 407 7.98 5.38 -3.17
N PRO A 408 8.78 5.12 -2.10
CA PRO A 408 10.22 4.96 -2.25
C PRO A 408 10.63 3.80 -3.17
N SER A 409 9.75 2.83 -3.37
CA SER A 409 9.93 1.68 -4.26
C SER A 409 9.31 1.91 -5.65
N VAL A 410 8.67 3.06 -5.90
CA VAL A 410 8.10 3.40 -7.21
C VAL A 410 9.13 4.17 -8.03
N ASN A 411 9.72 3.48 -9.00
CA ASN A 411 10.74 4.04 -9.88
C ASN A 411 10.15 4.49 -11.22
N TRP A 412 10.68 5.61 -11.72
CA TRP A 412 10.35 6.10 -13.05
C TRP A 412 11.35 5.58 -14.09
N LEU A 413 10.85 4.66 -14.91
CA LEU A 413 11.54 4.07 -16.04
C LEU A 413 11.14 4.76 -17.36
N ASP A 414 11.89 4.50 -18.44
CA ASP A 414 11.57 4.98 -19.79
C ASP A 414 10.16 4.54 -20.23
N GLU A 415 9.73 3.36 -19.81
CA GLU A 415 8.44 2.78 -20.15
C GLU A 415 7.28 3.20 -19.22
N GLY A 416 7.57 3.88 -18.10
CA GLY A 416 6.54 4.33 -17.16
C GLY A 416 6.92 4.21 -15.69
N LEU A 417 5.92 4.12 -14.82
CA LEU A 417 6.10 3.97 -13.37
C LEU A 417 5.85 2.53 -12.95
N PHE A 418 6.76 1.97 -12.15
CA PHE A 418 6.69 0.60 -11.67
C PHE A 418 7.18 0.49 -10.23
N LEU A 419 6.62 -0.47 -9.50
CA LEU A 419 7.15 -0.89 -8.21
C LEU A 419 8.36 -1.80 -8.47
N ASP A 420 9.56 -1.27 -8.25
CA ASP A 420 10.83 -1.91 -8.61
C ASP A 420 11.65 -2.18 -7.35
N GLU A 421 11.80 -3.46 -7.03
CA GLU A 421 12.58 -3.97 -5.90
C GLU A 421 13.93 -4.47 -6.43
N GLU A 422 14.98 -3.66 -6.26
CA GLU A 422 16.37 -4.01 -6.59
C GLU A 422 16.61 -4.40 -8.06
N GLY A 423 15.94 -3.73 -9.01
CA GLY A 423 16.11 -3.98 -10.44
C GLY A 423 15.17 -5.07 -10.98
N GLN A 424 14.16 -5.47 -10.20
CA GLN A 424 13.13 -6.40 -10.59
C GLN A 424 11.75 -5.87 -10.22
N VAL A 425 10.84 -5.88 -11.19
CA VAL A 425 9.44 -5.56 -11.01
C VAL A 425 8.64 -6.86 -11.00
N ASN A 426 7.92 -7.12 -9.91
CA ASN A 426 6.79 -8.05 -9.92
C ASN A 426 5.55 -7.28 -10.39
N VAL A 427 5.00 -7.66 -11.55
CA VAL A 427 3.93 -6.90 -12.19
C VAL A 427 2.62 -6.95 -11.40
N GLU A 428 2.32 -8.06 -10.74
CA GLU A 428 1.14 -8.19 -9.87
C GLU A 428 1.26 -7.27 -8.65
N SER A 429 2.41 -7.27 -7.97
CA SER A 429 2.67 -6.36 -6.85
C SER A 429 2.61 -4.89 -7.29
N SER A 430 3.19 -4.56 -8.44
CA SER A 430 3.15 -3.21 -9.00
C SER A 430 1.72 -2.78 -9.36
N PHE A 431 0.90 -3.69 -9.88
CA PHE A 431 -0.50 -3.44 -10.21
C PHE A 431 -1.31 -3.14 -8.94
N ARG A 432 -1.12 -3.98 -7.91
CA ARG A 432 -1.77 -3.81 -6.60
C ARG A 432 -1.38 -2.50 -5.93
N ALA A 433 -0.09 -2.14 -5.94
CA ALA A 433 0.38 -0.86 -5.44
C ALA A 433 -0.27 0.32 -6.19
N GLY A 434 -0.30 0.28 -7.52
CA GLY A 434 -0.94 1.32 -8.33
C GLY A 434 -2.44 1.49 -8.03
N ARG A 435 -3.16 0.37 -7.84
CA ARG A 435 -4.56 0.38 -7.43
C ARG A 435 -4.78 0.98 -6.05
N GLU A 436 -3.98 0.58 -5.07
CA GLU A 436 -4.13 1.10 -3.71
C GLU A 436 -3.71 2.57 -3.61
N LEU A 437 -2.72 3.03 -4.39
CA LEU A 437 -2.40 4.46 -4.51
C LEU A 437 -3.55 5.26 -5.12
N LEU A 438 -4.15 4.76 -6.21
CA LEU A 438 -5.32 5.40 -6.81
C LEU A 438 -6.49 5.47 -5.81
N ARG A 439 -6.73 4.39 -5.06
CA ARG A 439 -7.78 4.34 -4.03
C ARG A 439 -7.49 5.32 -2.89
N SER A 440 -6.27 5.33 -2.35
CA SER A 440 -5.83 6.29 -1.32
C SER A 440 -5.98 7.73 -1.80
N GLY A 441 -5.61 8.02 -3.04
CA GLY A 441 -5.77 9.35 -3.64
C GLY A 441 -7.22 9.79 -3.82
N ASN A 442 -8.15 8.85 -4.04
CA ASN A 442 -9.59 9.15 -4.06
C ASN A 442 -10.14 9.39 -2.65
N LEU A 443 -9.69 8.62 -1.64
CA LEU A 443 -10.15 8.75 -0.26
C LEU A 443 -9.66 10.05 0.39
N LEU A 444 -8.39 10.40 0.19
CA LEU A 444 -7.75 11.57 0.78
C LEU A 444 -7.83 12.84 -0.09
N ASP A 445 -8.50 12.76 -1.24
CA ASP A 445 -8.50 13.80 -2.27
C ASP A 445 -7.08 14.30 -2.64
N ASN A 446 -6.17 13.36 -2.86
CA ASN A 446 -4.77 13.62 -3.20
C ASN A 446 -4.49 13.33 -4.68
N ASP A 447 -4.33 14.40 -5.48
CA ASP A 447 -4.08 14.36 -6.93
C ASP A 447 -2.81 13.58 -7.30
N PHE A 448 -1.76 13.71 -6.50
CA PHE A 448 -0.48 13.03 -6.74
C PHE A 448 -0.66 11.50 -6.67
N TYR A 449 -1.30 10.99 -5.61
CA TYR A 449 -1.55 9.56 -5.45
C TYR A 449 -2.45 9.01 -6.55
N ARG A 450 -3.49 9.76 -6.95
CA ARG A 450 -4.36 9.36 -8.07
C ARG A 450 -3.58 9.26 -9.37
N THR A 451 -2.78 10.27 -9.68
CA THR A 451 -2.04 10.37 -10.94
C THR A 451 -0.94 9.31 -11.04
N VAL A 452 -0.16 9.11 -9.97
CA VAL A 452 0.84 8.05 -9.88
C VAL A 452 0.19 6.67 -9.98
N GLY A 453 -0.89 6.43 -9.22
CA GLY A 453 -1.61 5.16 -9.26
C GLY A 453 -2.17 4.83 -10.64
N MET A 454 -2.81 5.80 -11.31
CA MET A 454 -3.25 5.66 -12.70
C MET A 454 -2.08 5.36 -13.63
N LYS A 455 -0.96 6.09 -13.51
CA LYS A 455 0.19 5.89 -14.39
C LYS A 455 0.81 4.51 -14.22
N MET A 456 0.93 4.01 -12.98
CA MET A 456 1.43 2.65 -12.74
C MET A 456 0.56 1.61 -13.45
N ILE A 457 -0.76 1.73 -13.34
CA ILE A 457 -1.69 0.82 -14.03
C ILE A 457 -1.55 0.95 -15.54
N ILE A 458 -1.52 2.17 -16.09
CA ILE A 458 -1.31 2.40 -17.54
C ILE A 458 0.00 1.76 -18.01
N SER A 459 1.09 1.93 -17.25
CA SER A 459 2.41 1.41 -17.58
C SER A 459 2.39 -0.12 -17.66
N ILE A 460 1.69 -0.78 -16.73
CA ILE A 460 1.48 -2.23 -16.71
C ILE A 460 0.63 -2.69 -17.89
N LEU A 461 -0.52 -2.04 -18.14
CA LEU A 461 -1.40 -2.40 -19.25
C LEU A 461 -0.75 -2.19 -20.61
N SER A 462 0.18 -1.24 -20.73
CA SER A 462 0.95 -1.03 -21.96
C SER A 462 1.86 -2.21 -22.34
N ARG A 463 2.17 -3.10 -21.38
CA ARG A 463 2.93 -4.34 -21.60
C ARG A 463 2.07 -5.49 -22.12
N ALA A 464 0.76 -5.28 -22.23
CA ALA A 464 -0.15 -6.32 -22.69
C ALA A 464 -0.01 -6.59 -24.20
N GLY A 465 0.13 -7.86 -24.57
CA GLY A 465 0.12 -8.29 -25.97
C GLY A 465 -1.28 -8.26 -26.62
N GLU A 466 -1.38 -8.76 -27.87
CA GLU A 466 -2.65 -8.77 -28.62
C GLU A 466 -3.78 -9.58 -27.93
N SER A 467 -3.42 -10.61 -27.16
CA SER A 467 -4.37 -11.40 -26.34
C SER A 467 -4.45 -10.95 -24.89
N ALA A 468 -3.94 -9.74 -24.59
CA ALA A 468 -3.86 -9.14 -23.26
C ALA A 468 -3.04 -9.93 -22.22
N PHE A 469 -2.17 -10.84 -22.65
CA PHE A 469 -1.15 -11.41 -21.76
C PHE A 469 -0.14 -10.35 -21.37
N ILE A 470 0.21 -10.32 -20.09
CA ILE A 470 1.18 -9.39 -19.52
C ILE A 470 2.36 -10.21 -18.96
N PRO A 471 3.62 -9.78 -19.11
CA PRO A 471 4.73 -10.44 -18.45
C PRO A 471 4.59 -10.42 -16.92
N ALA A 472 4.97 -11.49 -16.23
CA ALA A 472 4.87 -11.55 -14.77
C ALA A 472 5.99 -10.77 -14.07
N PHE A 473 7.17 -10.73 -14.69
CA PHE A 473 8.35 -10.05 -14.16
C PHE A 473 9.02 -9.20 -15.24
N LEU A 474 9.51 -8.03 -14.83
CA LEU A 474 10.34 -7.15 -15.63
C LEU A 474 11.69 -6.99 -14.93
N ILE A 475 12.79 -7.14 -15.66
CA ILE A 475 14.13 -6.81 -15.15
C ILE A 475 14.48 -5.40 -15.62
N THR A 476 14.99 -4.57 -14.71
CA THR A 476 15.27 -3.17 -14.97
C THR A 476 16.77 -2.89 -14.86
N GLU A 477 17.35 -2.29 -15.89
CA GLU A 477 18.75 -1.85 -15.94
C GLU A 477 18.76 -0.42 -16.49
N ASP A 478 19.61 0.48 -15.98
CA ASP A 478 19.76 1.84 -16.53
C ASP A 478 18.44 2.59 -16.84
N ASN A 479 17.50 2.64 -15.88
CA ASN A 479 16.18 3.27 -16.00
C ASN A 479 15.26 2.73 -17.10
N ARG A 480 15.49 1.52 -17.59
CA ARG A 480 14.64 0.88 -18.62
C ARG A 480 14.37 -0.57 -18.31
N ILE A 481 13.37 -1.14 -18.97
CA ILE A 481 13.11 -2.58 -18.95
C ILE A 481 14.11 -3.26 -19.89
N SER A 482 14.98 -4.11 -19.34
CA SER A 482 15.99 -4.86 -20.09
C SER A 482 15.46 -6.21 -20.60
N SER A 483 14.59 -6.85 -19.82
CA SER A 483 13.97 -8.13 -20.18
C SER A 483 12.64 -8.36 -19.47
N GLU A 484 11.85 -9.27 -20.04
CA GLU A 484 10.52 -9.65 -19.56
C GLU A 484 10.43 -11.17 -19.46
N SER A 485 9.76 -11.67 -18.42
CA SER A 485 9.61 -13.11 -18.23
C SER A 485 8.33 -13.49 -17.48
N GLY A 486 7.92 -14.75 -17.63
CA GLY A 486 6.66 -15.25 -17.11
C GLY A 486 5.44 -14.64 -17.80
N THR A 487 4.26 -15.11 -17.42
CA THR A 487 2.99 -14.66 -18.01
C THR A 487 1.94 -14.54 -16.92
N ILE A 488 1.23 -13.42 -16.92
CA ILE A 488 -0.02 -13.20 -16.19
C ILE A 488 -1.17 -13.25 -17.21
N LEU A 489 -2.24 -13.95 -16.86
CA LEU A 489 -3.39 -14.09 -17.72
C LEU A 489 -4.28 -12.84 -17.58
N PRO A 490 -4.98 -12.39 -18.64
CA PRO A 490 -5.78 -11.18 -18.55
C PRO A 490 -6.92 -11.26 -17.53
N GLU A 491 -7.46 -12.46 -17.31
CA GLU A 491 -8.47 -12.74 -16.29
C GLU A 491 -8.01 -12.48 -14.85
N ASP A 492 -6.70 -12.44 -14.58
CA ASP A 492 -6.16 -12.18 -13.24
C ASP A 492 -6.29 -10.69 -12.85
N PHE A 493 -6.33 -9.77 -13.83
CA PHE A 493 -6.54 -8.33 -13.59
C PHE A 493 -7.94 -7.84 -13.96
N TYR A 494 -8.68 -8.61 -14.76
CA TYR A 494 -9.93 -8.17 -15.36
C TYR A 494 -10.98 -7.71 -14.34
N TYR A 495 -11.17 -8.45 -13.25
CA TYR A 495 -12.16 -8.09 -12.22
C TYR A 495 -11.82 -6.75 -11.56
N ASP A 496 -10.56 -6.59 -11.17
CA ASP A 496 -10.05 -5.42 -10.47
C ASP A 496 -10.02 -4.14 -11.33
N LEU A 497 -10.00 -4.28 -12.66
CA LEU A 497 -9.98 -3.16 -13.61
C LEU A 497 -11.37 -2.67 -14.01
N THR A 498 -12.35 -3.57 -14.08
CA THR A 498 -13.64 -3.29 -14.74
C THR A 498 -14.79 -3.10 -13.79
N GLU A 499 -14.70 -3.67 -12.58
CA GLU A 499 -15.84 -3.81 -11.67
C GLU A 499 -17.10 -4.33 -12.41
N ASN A 500 -16.92 -5.23 -13.39
CA ASN A 500 -18.01 -5.64 -14.27
C ASN A 500 -19.19 -6.14 -13.41
N PRO A 501 -20.38 -5.52 -13.51
CA PRO A 501 -21.50 -5.81 -12.60
C PRO A 501 -22.06 -7.23 -12.82
N TYR A 502 -21.73 -7.89 -13.93
CA TYR A 502 -22.12 -9.26 -14.18
C TYR A 502 -21.10 -10.29 -13.70
N TYR A 503 -19.94 -9.88 -13.15
CA TYR A 503 -18.97 -10.81 -12.59
C TYR A 503 -19.54 -11.52 -11.35
N VAL A 504 -19.29 -12.83 -11.22
CA VAL A 504 -19.81 -13.60 -10.08
C VAL A 504 -19.15 -13.11 -8.80
N ARG A 505 -20.01 -12.83 -7.83
CA ARG A 505 -19.65 -12.36 -6.50
C ARG A 505 -20.53 -12.97 -5.44
N GLN A 506 -19.97 -13.04 -4.25
CA GLN A 506 -20.69 -13.34 -3.03
C GLN A 506 -20.87 -12.02 -2.28
N GLU A 507 -22.06 -11.45 -2.36
CA GLU A 507 -22.36 -10.20 -1.67
C GLU A 507 -22.90 -10.47 -0.26
N PRO A 508 -22.36 -9.80 0.77
CA PRO A 508 -22.89 -9.90 2.12
C PRO A 508 -24.30 -9.30 2.19
N LEU A 509 -25.18 -9.93 2.99
CA LEU A 509 -26.56 -9.50 3.21
C LEU A 509 -26.87 -9.32 4.71
N ASP A 510 -25.83 -9.18 5.53
CA ASP A 510 -25.89 -9.19 6.99
C ASP A 510 -26.77 -8.08 7.56
N GLU A 511 -26.79 -6.90 6.92
CA GLU A 511 -27.68 -5.80 7.28
C GLU A 511 -29.17 -6.14 7.12
N ILE A 512 -29.51 -7.06 6.20
CA ILE A 512 -30.90 -7.35 5.81
C ILE A 512 -31.36 -8.69 6.40
N LEU A 513 -30.58 -9.75 6.19
CA LEU A 513 -30.94 -11.12 6.58
C LEU A 513 -30.27 -11.55 7.89
N GLY A 514 -29.24 -10.83 8.36
CA GLY A 514 -28.50 -11.08 9.60
C GLY A 514 -27.11 -11.67 9.36
N ALA A 515 -26.24 -11.63 10.38
CA ALA A 515 -24.82 -12.04 10.31
C ALA A 515 -24.57 -13.36 9.55
N GLY A 516 -23.60 -13.31 8.61
CA GLY A 516 -23.21 -14.43 7.75
C GLY A 516 -24.22 -14.87 6.70
N SER A 517 -25.17 -14.00 6.37
CA SER A 517 -26.02 -14.14 5.19
C SER A 517 -25.35 -13.50 3.98
N TRP A 518 -25.59 -14.07 2.81
CA TRP A 518 -25.04 -13.58 1.55
C TRP A 518 -25.83 -14.10 0.35
N ILE A 519 -25.62 -13.48 -0.81
CA ILE A 519 -26.09 -13.96 -2.10
C ILE A 519 -24.91 -14.22 -3.04
N LEU A 520 -24.88 -15.41 -3.65
CA LEU A 520 -23.95 -15.77 -4.72
C LEU A 520 -24.68 -15.59 -6.06
N THR A 521 -24.23 -14.64 -6.87
CA THR A 521 -24.93 -14.24 -8.10
C THR A 521 -24.01 -13.61 -9.14
N SER A 522 -24.44 -13.64 -10.40
CA SER A 522 -23.88 -12.87 -11.53
C SER A 522 -24.84 -11.82 -12.08
N ALA A 523 -25.86 -11.45 -11.30
CA ALA A 523 -26.78 -10.37 -11.65
C ALA A 523 -26.09 -9.01 -11.64
N SER A 524 -26.46 -8.09 -12.53
CA SER A 524 -25.86 -6.74 -12.53
C SER A 524 -26.23 -5.93 -11.29
N SER A 525 -27.37 -6.24 -10.68
CA SER A 525 -27.84 -5.61 -9.46
C SER A 525 -28.95 -6.45 -8.83
N GLN A 526 -29.12 -6.31 -7.53
CA GLN A 526 -30.22 -6.91 -6.79
C GLN A 526 -30.71 -5.98 -5.70
N THR A 527 -31.95 -6.18 -5.29
CA THR A 527 -32.53 -5.50 -4.13
C THR A 527 -33.26 -6.53 -3.29
N ILE A 528 -32.99 -6.53 -1.99
CA ILE A 528 -33.64 -7.42 -1.03
C ILE A 528 -34.39 -6.57 -0.01
N GLN A 529 -35.68 -6.81 0.11
CA GLN A 529 -36.54 -6.14 1.08
C GLN A 529 -37.14 -7.19 1.99
N LYS A 530 -36.88 -7.07 3.30
CA LYS A 530 -37.38 -8.00 4.30
C LYS A 530 -38.43 -7.32 5.17
N SER A 531 -39.54 -8.00 5.38
CA SER A 531 -40.56 -7.68 6.36
C SER A 531 -40.78 -8.87 7.29
N THR A 532 -41.69 -8.73 8.26
CA THR A 532 -42.11 -9.84 9.12
C THR A 532 -42.88 -10.93 8.36
N ARG A 533 -43.46 -10.60 7.20
CA ARG A 533 -44.34 -11.50 6.43
C ARG A 533 -43.66 -12.05 5.18
N GLU A 534 -42.81 -11.27 4.53
CA GLU A 534 -42.18 -11.65 3.27
C GLU A 534 -40.78 -11.07 3.11
N THR A 535 -39.96 -11.79 2.36
CA THR A 535 -38.72 -11.29 1.75
C THR A 535 -38.93 -11.21 0.24
N ILE A 536 -38.74 -10.02 -0.33
CA ILE A 536 -38.79 -9.79 -1.77
C ILE A 536 -37.36 -9.63 -2.28
N VAL A 537 -36.99 -10.42 -3.27
CA VAL A 537 -35.72 -10.33 -3.97
C VAL A 537 -36.01 -9.91 -5.40
N THR A 538 -35.47 -8.77 -5.81
CA THR A 538 -35.54 -8.28 -7.19
C THR A 538 -34.14 -8.41 -7.81
N ILE A 539 -34.03 -9.04 -8.97
CA ILE A 539 -32.75 -9.37 -9.60
C ILE A 539 -32.74 -8.88 -11.04
N ASN A 540 -31.70 -8.14 -11.41
CA ASN A 540 -31.46 -7.69 -12.77
C ASN A 540 -30.53 -8.65 -13.52
N PHE A 541 -31.07 -9.33 -14.53
CA PHE A 541 -30.30 -10.18 -15.44
C PHE A 541 -30.96 -10.19 -16.82
N PRO A 542 -30.22 -10.35 -17.93
CA PRO A 542 -30.78 -10.18 -19.27
C PRO A 542 -31.96 -11.09 -19.56
N LYS A 543 -33.06 -10.49 -20.05
CA LYS A 543 -34.25 -11.20 -20.48
C LYS A 543 -33.94 -12.37 -21.40
N GLY A 544 -34.59 -13.49 -21.14
CA GLY A 544 -34.53 -14.76 -21.87
C GLY A 544 -33.30 -15.61 -21.56
N SER A 545 -32.38 -15.12 -20.74
CA SER A 545 -31.26 -15.88 -20.19
C SER A 545 -31.68 -16.64 -18.92
N ILE A 546 -30.94 -17.69 -18.61
CA ILE A 546 -31.08 -18.45 -17.37
C ILE A 546 -30.05 -17.91 -16.37
N HIS A 547 -30.48 -17.66 -15.15
CA HIS A 547 -29.65 -17.25 -14.04
C HIS A 547 -29.79 -18.27 -12.91
N HIS A 548 -28.67 -18.69 -12.35
CA HIS A 548 -28.63 -19.49 -11.13
C HIS A 548 -28.08 -18.62 -10.00
N PHE A 549 -28.62 -18.74 -8.80
CA PHE A 549 -28.10 -18.04 -7.63
C PHE A 549 -28.45 -18.79 -6.35
N ALA A 550 -27.69 -18.50 -5.30
CA ALA A 550 -27.92 -19.03 -3.96
C ALA A 550 -28.00 -17.89 -2.95
N ILE A 551 -28.92 -17.99 -1.99
CA ILE A 551 -29.08 -17.04 -0.89
C ILE A 551 -28.96 -17.79 0.43
N LYS A 552 -27.91 -17.52 1.21
CA LYS A 552 -27.69 -18.07 2.54
C LYS A 552 -28.24 -17.12 3.61
N GLY A 553 -28.83 -17.68 4.67
CA GLY A 553 -29.47 -16.93 5.76
C GLY A 553 -30.97 -16.71 5.58
N VAL A 554 -31.60 -17.36 4.59
CA VAL A 554 -33.05 -17.31 4.41
C VAL A 554 -33.70 -18.18 5.48
N LYS A 555 -34.45 -17.57 6.40
CA LYS A 555 -35.18 -18.32 7.44
C LYS A 555 -36.21 -19.29 6.85
N PRO A 556 -36.58 -20.38 7.56
CA PRO A 556 -37.63 -21.27 7.12
C PRO A 556 -38.92 -20.51 6.76
N PHE A 557 -39.46 -20.78 5.58
CA PHE A 557 -40.58 -20.06 4.98
C PHE A 557 -41.69 -21.03 4.55
N VAL A 558 -42.85 -20.47 4.18
CA VAL A 558 -44.05 -21.23 3.81
C VAL A 558 -44.16 -21.42 2.30
N ARG A 559 -43.88 -20.39 1.51
CA ARG A 559 -44.12 -20.40 0.06
C ARG A 559 -43.16 -19.48 -0.68
N ILE A 560 -42.86 -19.84 -1.94
CA ILE A 560 -42.16 -18.99 -2.88
C ILE A 560 -43.06 -18.70 -4.10
N TYR A 561 -43.03 -17.45 -4.54
CA TYR A 561 -43.57 -17.03 -5.82
C TYR A 561 -42.44 -16.62 -6.77
N MET A 562 -42.50 -17.14 -7.99
CA MET A 562 -41.68 -16.72 -9.13
C MET A 562 -42.60 -16.45 -10.31
N HIS A 563 -42.34 -15.39 -11.08
CA HIS A 563 -43.20 -14.97 -12.18
C HIS A 563 -44.66 -14.71 -11.75
N GLY A 564 -44.86 -14.24 -10.51
CA GLY A 564 -46.20 -14.00 -9.93
C GLY A 564 -47.01 -15.27 -9.63
N MET A 565 -46.44 -16.47 -9.78
CA MET A 565 -47.11 -17.74 -9.55
C MET A 565 -46.45 -18.53 -8.42
N LYS A 566 -47.23 -19.37 -7.72
CA LYS A 566 -46.70 -20.28 -6.71
C LYS A 566 -45.81 -21.31 -7.36
N TRP A 567 -44.60 -21.49 -6.82
CA TRP A 567 -43.68 -22.56 -7.21
C TRP A 567 -43.42 -23.50 -6.05
N ASN A 568 -43.58 -24.80 -6.29
CA ASN A 568 -43.23 -25.83 -5.32
C ASN A 568 -41.74 -26.15 -5.42
N SER A 569 -41.13 -26.51 -4.28
CA SER A 569 -39.76 -27.02 -4.23
C SER A 569 -39.64 -28.32 -5.01
N ASP A 570 -38.58 -28.49 -5.79
CA ASP A 570 -38.22 -29.76 -6.45
C ASP A 570 -36.70 -29.95 -6.37
N PRO A 571 -36.18 -31.02 -5.74
CA PRO A 571 -34.74 -31.31 -5.71
C PRO A 571 -34.09 -31.43 -7.10
N ASN A 572 -34.87 -31.77 -8.14
CA ASN A 572 -34.40 -31.89 -9.51
C ASN A 572 -34.57 -30.60 -10.34
N PHE A 573 -34.86 -29.46 -9.71
CA PHE A 573 -35.25 -28.24 -10.41
C PHE A 573 -34.24 -27.75 -11.47
N GLN A 574 -32.97 -28.09 -11.29
CA GLN A 574 -31.88 -27.73 -12.21
C GLN A 574 -32.10 -28.28 -13.63
N ARG A 575 -32.96 -29.30 -13.81
CA ARG A 575 -33.35 -29.86 -15.12
C ARG A 575 -34.41 -29.03 -15.87
N TYR A 576 -35.14 -28.15 -15.20
CA TYR A 576 -36.20 -27.33 -15.82
C TYR A 576 -35.71 -25.91 -16.16
N SER A 577 -36.59 -25.06 -16.71
CA SER A 577 -36.26 -23.66 -16.99
C SER A 577 -36.16 -22.81 -15.71
N ASP A 578 -36.99 -23.14 -14.72
CA ASP A 578 -37.13 -22.38 -13.48
C ASP A 578 -37.39 -23.37 -12.34
N GLY A 579 -37.03 -22.98 -11.12
CA GLY A 579 -37.33 -23.76 -9.92
C GLY A 579 -36.39 -23.42 -8.78
N TRP A 580 -36.64 -24.04 -7.63
CA TRP A 580 -35.86 -23.80 -6.43
C TRP A 580 -35.83 -25.04 -5.54
N VAL A 581 -34.83 -25.09 -4.67
CA VAL A 581 -34.78 -26.00 -3.52
C VAL A 581 -34.21 -25.26 -2.32
N TYR A 582 -34.60 -25.66 -1.12
CA TYR A 582 -34.15 -25.03 0.13
C TYR A 582 -33.48 -26.07 1.03
N ASP A 583 -32.29 -25.73 1.52
CA ASP A 583 -31.57 -26.49 2.52
C ASP A 583 -31.76 -25.87 3.90
N LYS A 584 -32.49 -26.58 4.76
CA LYS A 584 -32.79 -26.12 6.12
C LYS A 584 -31.58 -26.17 7.03
N ALA A 585 -30.61 -27.06 6.80
CA ALA A 585 -29.46 -27.22 7.67
C ALA A 585 -28.51 -26.01 7.57
N THR A 586 -28.38 -25.45 6.37
CA THR A 586 -27.52 -24.29 6.09
C THR A 586 -28.32 -22.99 5.90
N GLU A 587 -29.65 -23.02 6.07
CA GLU A 587 -30.57 -21.91 5.77
C GLU A 587 -30.32 -21.30 4.37
N THR A 588 -30.11 -22.16 3.36
CA THR A 588 -29.70 -21.74 2.01
C THR A 588 -30.79 -22.05 0.98
N LEU A 589 -31.21 -21.03 0.24
CA LEU A 589 -32.14 -21.13 -0.88
C LEU A 589 -31.36 -21.14 -2.19
N TYR A 590 -31.56 -22.17 -3.02
CA TYR A 590 -31.00 -22.26 -4.36
C TYR A 590 -32.08 -22.03 -5.39
N VAL A 591 -31.81 -21.20 -6.39
CA VAL A 591 -32.80 -20.80 -7.39
C VAL A 591 -32.19 -20.88 -8.78
N LYS A 592 -33.01 -21.33 -9.73
CA LYS A 592 -32.80 -21.20 -11.17
C LYS A 592 -33.97 -20.42 -11.72
N LEU A 593 -33.67 -19.37 -12.48
CA LEU A 593 -34.69 -18.48 -13.02
C LEU A 593 -34.40 -18.16 -14.48
N LYS A 594 -35.38 -18.40 -15.36
CA LYS A 594 -35.35 -17.87 -16.71
C LYS A 594 -36.02 -16.51 -16.71
N HIS A 595 -35.23 -15.47 -16.91
CA HIS A 595 -35.71 -14.10 -16.89
C HIS A 595 -36.71 -13.87 -18.04
N ARG A 596 -37.94 -13.46 -17.73
CA ARG A 596 -38.98 -13.05 -18.69
C ARG A 596 -38.97 -11.54 -18.93
N VAL A 597 -38.51 -10.81 -17.92
CA VAL A 597 -38.15 -9.38 -17.92
C VAL A 597 -36.74 -9.23 -17.33
N ASP A 598 -36.10 -8.09 -17.52
CA ASP A 598 -34.73 -7.89 -17.01
C ASP A 598 -34.70 -7.90 -15.47
N ASN A 599 -35.68 -7.22 -14.84
CA ASN A 599 -35.85 -7.19 -13.39
C ASN A 599 -36.89 -8.21 -12.93
N GLU A 600 -36.43 -9.39 -12.52
CA GLU A 600 -37.31 -10.43 -12.02
C GLU A 600 -37.56 -10.33 -10.52
N ARG A 601 -38.78 -10.67 -10.11
CA ARG A 601 -39.22 -10.64 -8.71
C ARG A 601 -39.43 -12.07 -8.18
N LEU A 602 -38.72 -12.38 -7.10
CA LEU A 602 -38.89 -13.55 -6.26
C LEU A 602 -39.50 -13.11 -4.92
N SER A 603 -40.60 -13.74 -4.49
CA SER A 603 -41.24 -13.45 -3.19
C SER A 603 -41.26 -14.67 -2.30
N ILE A 604 -40.64 -14.56 -1.13
CA ILE A 604 -40.49 -15.62 -0.12
C ILE A 604 -41.41 -15.26 1.06
N LEU A 605 -42.48 -16.04 1.28
CA LEU A 605 -43.50 -15.74 2.28
C LEU A 605 -43.28 -16.59 3.54
N TYR A 606 -43.27 -15.94 4.70
CA TYR A 606 -43.19 -16.54 6.03
C TYR A 606 -44.55 -16.81 6.67
N TYR A 607 -45.64 -16.44 6.00
CA TYR A 607 -47.01 -16.68 6.43
C TYR A 607 -47.77 -17.48 5.36
N ASN A 608 -48.90 -18.07 5.75
CA ASN A 608 -49.79 -18.75 4.83
C ASN A 608 -50.93 -17.81 4.39
N PRO A 609 -50.91 -17.26 3.17
CA PRO A 609 -51.96 -16.35 2.70
C PRO A 609 -53.33 -17.04 2.57
N ASP A 610 -53.34 -18.37 2.40
CA ASP A 610 -54.58 -19.14 2.25
C ASP A 610 -55.34 -19.30 3.59
N LEU A 611 -54.67 -19.06 4.74
CA LEU A 611 -55.32 -19.08 6.06
C LEU A 611 -55.92 -17.72 6.44
N GLU A 612 -55.47 -16.63 5.82
CA GLU A 612 -55.96 -15.26 6.10
C GLU A 612 -57.19 -14.88 5.25
N THR A 613 -57.52 -15.64 4.20
CA THR A 613 -58.65 -15.36 3.29
C THR A 613 -59.95 -16.05 3.66
N THR A 614 -60.04 -16.71 4.82
CA THR A 614 -61.31 -17.25 5.32
C THR A 614 -62.15 -16.08 5.88
N PRO A 615 -63.28 -15.69 5.27
CA PRO A 615 -64.18 -14.74 5.91
C PRO A 615 -64.72 -15.42 7.17
N ALA A 616 -64.74 -14.70 8.29
CA ALA A 616 -65.48 -15.10 9.48
C ALA A 616 -66.94 -15.36 9.08
N THR A 617 -67.28 -16.62 8.86
CA THR A 617 -68.63 -17.04 8.55
C THR A 617 -69.16 -17.72 9.81
N ASN A 618 -70.29 -17.18 10.28
CA ASN A 618 -71.14 -17.59 11.41
C ASN A 618 -70.94 -16.77 12.70
N GLY A 619 -71.39 -15.51 12.64
CA GLY A 619 -72.19 -15.00 13.74
C GLY A 619 -73.50 -15.80 13.77
N GLU A 620 -73.75 -16.47 14.89
CA GLU A 620 -75.03 -17.10 15.21
C GLU A 620 -76.14 -16.08 14.97
N MET A 621 -77.03 -16.39 14.01
CA MET A 621 -78.38 -15.84 14.01
C MET A 621 -79.08 -16.41 15.25
N VAL A 622 -79.16 -15.60 16.30
CA VAL A 622 -80.11 -15.80 17.39
C VAL A 622 -81.51 -15.64 16.79
N GLU A 623 -82.19 -16.77 16.59
CA GLU A 623 -83.62 -16.84 16.31
C GLU A 623 -84.38 -16.14 17.45
N THR A 624 -85.03 -15.03 17.09
CA THR A 624 -86.01 -14.34 17.93
C THR A 624 -87.27 -15.18 18.05
N SER A 625 -87.56 -15.66 19.27
CA SER A 625 -88.90 -16.17 19.64
C SER A 625 -89.74 -15.02 20.23
N PRO A 626 -91.03 -14.87 19.88
CA PRO A 626 -91.83 -13.73 20.28
C PRO A 626 -92.54 -13.90 21.63
N ALA A 627 -92.57 -12.79 22.38
CA ALA A 627 -93.60 -12.29 23.30
C ALA A 627 -94.44 -13.30 24.13
N ALA A 628 -94.24 -13.25 25.46
CA ALA A 628 -95.30 -13.47 26.43
C ALA A 628 -95.50 -12.16 27.23
N SER A 629 -96.70 -11.62 27.11
CA SER A 629 -97.25 -10.47 27.82
C SER A 629 -97.56 -10.80 29.28
N GLU A 630 -97.04 -10.00 30.21
CA GLU A 630 -97.61 -9.86 31.56
C GLU A 630 -98.56 -8.65 31.57
N GLU A 631 -99.80 -8.90 32.01
CA GLU A 631 -100.76 -7.87 32.37
C GLU A 631 -101.46 -8.27 33.69
N SER A 632 -101.65 -7.28 34.58
CA SER A 632 -102.36 -7.27 35.87
C SER A 632 -101.66 -7.95 37.07
N SER A 633 -101.33 -7.28 38.18
CA SER A 633 -102.15 -6.46 39.11
C SER A 633 -103.27 -7.23 39.83
N GLN A 634 -102.92 -7.96 40.91
CA GLN A 634 -103.49 -7.84 42.27
C GLN A 634 -102.85 -8.86 43.22
#